data_AF-A0A1F4CL87-F1
#
_entry.id   AF-A0A1F4CL87-F1
#
_cell.length_a   1.000
_cell.length_b   1.000
_cell.length_c   1.000
_cell.angle_alpha   90.00
_cell.angle_beta   90.00
_cell.angle_gamma   90.00
#
_symmetry.space_group_name_H-M   'P 1'
#
loop_
_entity.id
_entity.type
_entity.pdbx_description
1 polymer ?
#
loop_
_entity_poly.entity_id
_entity_poly.type
_entity_poly.pdbx_seq_one_letter_code
_entity_poly.pdbx_strand_id
1 'polypeptide(L)'
;MSTEKNVLGGPLLACSFAPLTGFFRDGCCAARGEQGVAHLVCVRVTAEFLAFSRECGNDLSTPIPEMRFRGLQPGDRWCLHVLRWIQAWEAGRAPKVVLEATHEQVLKLVPLQALKRNAFDMH
;
A
#
# COMPACT_ATOMS: atom_id res chain seq x y z
N MET A 1 5.67 16.81 -11.52
CA MET A 1 5.43 15.37 -11.73
C MET A 1 6.48 14.61 -10.93
N SER A 2 6.10 13.62 -10.12
CA SER A 2 7.09 12.83 -9.37
C SER A 2 7.96 12.05 -10.35
N THR A 3 9.28 12.10 -10.17
CA THR A 3 10.27 11.35 -10.94
C THR A 3 10.54 9.97 -10.34
N GLU A 4 9.82 9.62 -9.27
CA GLU A 4 9.97 8.33 -8.59
C GLU A 4 9.49 7.18 -9.45
N LYS A 5 10.11 6.02 -9.25
CA LYS A 5 9.82 4.82 -10.01
C LYS A 5 9.02 3.81 -9.20
N ASN A 6 8.21 3.05 -9.92
CA ASN A 6 7.55 1.88 -9.38
C ASN A 6 8.48 0.66 -9.37
N VAL A 7 8.04 -0.44 -8.75
CA VAL A 7 8.81 -1.70 -8.67
C VAL A 7 9.07 -2.39 -10.01
N LEU A 8 8.44 -1.94 -11.10
CA LEU A 8 8.69 -2.41 -12.47
C LEU A 8 9.70 -1.51 -13.21
N GLY A 9 10.20 -0.44 -12.57
CA GLY A 9 11.16 0.50 -13.15
C GLY A 9 10.53 1.64 -13.97
N GLY A 10 9.21 1.63 -14.15
CA GLY A 10 8.46 2.71 -14.81
C GLY A 10 8.09 3.85 -13.84
N PRO A 11 7.42 4.92 -14.32
CA PRO A 11 6.96 6.01 -13.47
C PRO A 11 6.00 5.52 -12.37
N LEU A 12 6.13 6.06 -11.16
CA LEU A 12 5.20 5.78 -10.07
C LEU A 12 3.82 6.38 -10.37
N LEU A 13 2.82 5.52 -10.55
CA LEU A 13 1.44 5.93 -10.75
C LEU A 13 0.75 6.24 -9.42
N ALA A 14 -0.33 7.01 -9.49
CA ALA A 14 -1.19 7.25 -8.33
C ALA A 14 -1.84 5.94 -7.87
N CYS A 15 -1.88 5.73 -6.55
CA CYS A 15 -2.54 4.59 -5.92
C CYS A 15 -4.04 4.85 -5.79
N SER A 16 -4.45 5.98 -5.20
CA SER A 16 -5.86 6.35 -5.01
C SER A 16 -6.05 7.83 -4.70
N PHE A 17 -7.10 8.44 -5.26
CA PHE A 17 -7.58 9.76 -4.85
C PHE A 17 -8.91 9.71 -4.07
N ALA A 18 -9.58 8.56 -4.04
CA ALA A 18 -10.84 8.33 -3.34
C ALA A 18 -10.92 6.86 -2.89
N PRO A 19 -10.57 6.53 -1.64
CA PRO A 19 -10.10 7.44 -0.59
C PRO A 19 -8.70 8.02 -0.89
N LEU A 20 -8.45 9.25 -0.47
CA LEU A 20 -7.15 9.90 -0.63
C LEU A 20 -6.10 9.22 0.25
N THR A 21 -5.07 8.64 -0.40
CA THR A 21 -4.01 7.87 0.25
C THR A 21 -2.65 8.58 0.18
N GLY A 22 -1.60 7.88 0.58
CA GLY A 22 -0.22 8.35 0.60
C GLY A 22 0.13 8.97 1.95
N PHE A 23 1.38 8.82 2.36
CA PHE A 23 1.90 9.47 3.56
C PHE A 23 1.69 10.99 3.50
N PHE A 24 1.91 11.57 2.32
CA PHE A 24 1.74 13.00 2.03
C PHE A 24 0.31 13.41 1.65
N ARG A 25 -0.65 12.48 1.64
CA ARG A 25 -2.04 12.72 1.19
C ARG A 25 -2.12 13.32 -0.22
N ASP A 26 -1.30 12.82 -1.14
CA ASP A 26 -1.24 13.21 -2.55
C ASP A 26 -1.71 12.10 -3.50
N GLY A 27 -2.20 10.99 -2.95
CA GLY A 27 -2.65 9.82 -3.70
C GLY A 27 -1.56 8.86 -4.16
N CYS A 28 -0.28 9.15 -3.90
CA CYS A 28 0.86 8.34 -4.33
C CYS A 28 1.55 7.67 -3.13
N CYS A 29 2.06 6.46 -3.33
CA CYS A 29 2.87 5.76 -2.33
C CYS A 29 4.34 6.22 -2.41
N ALA A 30 4.54 7.54 -2.36
CA ALA A 30 5.81 8.22 -2.59
C ALA A 30 6.70 8.25 -1.35
N ALA A 31 8.03 8.25 -1.54
CA ALA A 31 8.99 8.49 -0.47
C ALA A 31 9.42 9.97 -0.41
N ARG A 32 9.44 10.67 -1.55
CA ARG A 32 9.90 12.05 -1.76
C ARG A 32 11.30 12.33 -1.20
N GLY A 33 12.13 11.29 -1.10
CA GLY A 33 13.46 11.38 -0.49
C GLY A 33 13.46 11.60 1.04
N GLU A 34 12.30 11.60 1.69
CA GLU A 34 12.19 11.77 3.14
C GLU A 34 12.56 10.49 3.88
N GLN A 35 13.38 10.64 4.91
CA GLN A 35 13.79 9.51 5.76
C GLN A 35 12.61 9.03 6.62
N GLY A 36 12.48 7.71 6.76
CA GLY A 36 11.43 7.10 7.58
C GLY A 36 10.06 6.93 6.90
N VAL A 37 9.87 7.44 5.68
CA VAL A 37 8.63 7.20 4.92
C VAL A 37 8.62 5.76 4.38
N ALA A 38 7.62 4.99 4.83
CA ALA A 38 7.53 3.56 4.52
C ALA A 38 6.14 3.10 4.03
N HIS A 39 5.19 4.04 3.86
CA HIS A 39 3.87 3.78 3.23
C HIS A 39 4.01 3.72 1.70
N LEU A 40 4.72 2.68 1.24
CA LEU A 40 5.27 2.59 -0.11
C LEU A 40 4.62 1.48 -0.96
N VAL A 41 3.76 0.64 -0.37
CA VAL A 41 3.07 -0.47 -1.06
C VAL A 41 1.64 -0.08 -1.37
N CYS A 42 1.29 0.06 -2.66
CA CYS A 42 -0.10 0.26 -3.03
C CYS A 42 -0.82 -1.08 -3.02
N VAL A 43 -1.81 -1.23 -2.13
CA VAL A 43 -2.61 -2.44 -1.98
C VAL A 43 -4.06 -2.18 -2.34
N ARG A 44 -4.74 -3.20 -2.87
CA ARG A 44 -6.21 -3.27 -2.90
C ARG A 44 -6.65 -4.14 -1.73
N VAL A 45 -7.26 -3.54 -0.72
CA VAL A 45 -7.60 -4.24 0.53
C VAL A 45 -8.80 -5.18 0.34
N THR A 46 -8.83 -6.27 1.12
CA THR A 46 -9.97 -7.19 1.21
C THR A 46 -10.50 -7.25 2.63
N ALA A 47 -11.69 -7.81 2.83
CA ALA A 47 -12.25 -7.98 4.17
C ALA A 47 -11.33 -8.84 5.07
N GLU A 48 -10.76 -9.90 4.51
CA GLU A 48 -9.86 -10.81 5.22
C GLU A 48 -8.57 -10.13 5.64
N PHE A 49 -8.01 -9.26 4.79
CA PHE A 49 -6.82 -8.48 5.13
C PHE A 49 -7.14 -7.44 6.21
N LEU A 50 -8.27 -6.73 6.10
CA LEU A 50 -8.67 -5.71 7.09
C LEU A 50 -8.86 -6.32 8.48
N ALA A 51 -9.48 -7.49 8.58
CA ALA A 51 -9.63 -8.23 9.83
C ALA A 51 -8.25 -8.63 10.40
N PHE A 52 -7.39 -9.24 9.59
CA PHE A 52 -6.03 -9.61 9.98
C PHE A 52 -5.20 -8.40 10.44
N SER A 53 -5.28 -7.29 9.70
CA SER A 53 -4.55 -6.06 10.00
C SER A 53 -4.97 -5.51 11.37
N ARG A 54 -6.28 -5.52 11.66
CA ARG A 54 -6.82 -5.11 12.97
C ARG A 54 -6.35 -6.03 14.09
N GLU A 55 -6.40 -7.35 13.91
CA GLU A 55 -5.88 -8.33 14.87
C GLU A 55 -4.39 -8.12 15.18
N CYS A 56 -3.62 -7.69 14.18
CA CYS A 56 -2.19 -7.36 14.30
C CYS A 56 -1.91 -5.93 14.82
N GLY A 57 -2.92 -5.24 15.35
CA GLY A 57 -2.78 -3.90 15.93
C GLY A 57 -2.64 -2.77 14.89
N ASN A 58 -3.11 -2.98 13.66
CA ASN A 58 -3.15 -1.98 12.59
C ASN A 58 -4.58 -1.86 12.06
N ASP A 59 -5.46 -1.23 12.83
CA ASP A 59 -6.86 -1.04 12.43
C ASP A 59 -6.97 -0.01 11.31
N LEU A 60 -7.23 -0.49 10.10
CA LEU A 60 -7.48 0.32 8.91
C LEU A 60 -8.97 0.43 8.57
N SER A 61 -9.86 -0.11 9.41
CA SER A 61 -11.29 -0.23 9.11
C SER A 61 -12.12 0.75 9.93
N THR A 62 -11.69 1.05 11.15
CA THR A 62 -12.38 2.00 12.04
C THR A 62 -12.14 3.44 11.57
N PRO A 63 -13.20 4.26 11.36
CA PRO A 63 -13.05 5.68 11.07
C PRO A 63 -12.36 6.43 12.21
N ILE A 64 -11.47 7.36 11.85
CA ILE A 64 -10.82 8.31 12.77
C ILE A 64 -11.09 9.73 12.25
N PRO A 65 -12.21 10.35 12.67
CA PRO A 65 -12.64 11.66 12.17
C PRO A 65 -11.60 12.76 12.31
N GLU A 66 -10.85 12.77 13.41
CA GLU A 66 -9.80 13.75 13.73
C GLU A 66 -8.66 13.70 12.71
N MET A 67 -8.38 12.51 12.17
CA MET A 67 -7.37 12.29 11.13
C MET A 67 -7.95 12.34 9.70
N ARG A 68 -9.24 12.70 9.56
CA ARG A 68 -10.00 12.66 8.30
C ARG A 68 -9.90 11.30 7.60
N PHE A 69 -9.80 10.24 8.38
CA PHE A 69 -9.73 8.86 7.89
C PHE A 69 -11.09 8.21 8.07
N ARG A 70 -11.74 7.81 6.97
CA ARG A 70 -13.10 7.25 7.02
C ARG A 70 -13.14 5.74 7.32
N GLY A 71 -11.97 5.12 7.53
CA GLY A 71 -11.85 3.66 7.47
C GLY A 71 -11.88 3.16 6.03
N LEU A 72 -11.14 2.10 5.75
CA LEU A 72 -11.10 1.44 4.46
C LEU A 72 -12.19 0.40 4.35
N GLN A 73 -12.68 0.21 3.13
CA GLN A 73 -13.60 -0.85 2.75
C GLN A 73 -12.92 -1.82 1.78
N PRO A 74 -13.38 -3.09 1.71
CA PRO A 74 -12.90 -4.04 0.70
C PRO A 74 -13.01 -3.44 -0.71
N GLY A 75 -11.91 -3.48 -1.46
CA GLY A 75 -11.79 -2.89 -2.78
C GLY A 75 -11.08 -1.53 -2.81
N ASP A 76 -10.96 -0.84 -1.67
CA ASP A 76 -10.20 0.40 -1.59
C ASP A 76 -8.72 0.18 -1.90
N ARG A 77 -8.11 1.19 -2.52
CA ARG A 77 -6.66 1.24 -2.71
C ARG A 77 -6.02 2.11 -1.63
N TRP A 78 -4.94 1.61 -1.04
CA TRP A 78 -4.26 2.30 0.05
C TRP A 78 -2.75 2.09 0.01
N CYS A 79 -2.00 3.09 0.47
CA CYS A 79 -0.55 3.02 0.60
C CYS A 79 -0.25 2.43 1.98
N LEU A 80 0.01 1.13 1.99
CA LEU A 80 0.31 0.38 3.20
C LEU A 80 1.78 0.51 3.56
N HIS A 81 2.06 0.54 4.86
CA HIS A 81 3.42 0.46 5.38
C HIS A 81 4.07 -0.87 4.96
N VAL A 82 5.28 -0.84 4.39
CA VAL A 82 5.95 -2.02 3.83
C VAL A 82 6.06 -3.18 4.85
N LEU A 83 6.38 -2.89 6.11
CA LEU A 83 6.45 -3.91 7.16
C LEU A 83 5.08 -4.53 7.49
N ARG A 84 3.97 -3.79 7.34
CA ARG A 84 2.62 -4.34 7.51
C ARG A 84 2.22 -5.24 6.36
N TRP A 85 2.69 -4.92 5.14
CA TRP A 85 2.54 -5.82 4.00
C TRP A 85 3.35 -7.11 4.18
N ILE A 86 4.61 -7.01 4.65
CA ILE A 86 5.46 -8.19 4.95
C ILE A 86 4.80 -9.08 6.00
N GLN A 87 4.33 -8.50 7.11
CA GLN A 87 3.62 -9.24 8.16
C GLN A 87 2.43 -10.03 7.59
N ALA A 88 1.63 -9.41 6.71
CA ALA A 88 0.50 -10.08 6.07
C ALA A 88 0.96 -11.15 5.06
N TRP A 89 2.04 -10.91 4.33
CA TRP A 89 2.59 -11.85 3.35
C TRP A 89 3.13 -13.12 4.00
N GLU A 90 3.91 -12.98 5.08
CA GLU A 90 4.43 -14.11 5.86
C GLU A 90 3.31 -14.93 6.49
N ALA A 91 2.20 -14.28 6.87
CA ALA A 91 1.00 -14.95 7.38
C ALA A 91 0.11 -15.58 6.28
N GLY A 92 0.45 -15.44 5.00
CA GLY A 92 -0.39 -15.92 3.88
C GLY A 92 -1.68 -15.12 3.70
N ARG A 93 -1.75 -13.89 4.21
CA ARG A 93 -2.92 -13.00 4.25
C ARG A 93 -2.68 -11.65 3.57
N ALA A 94 -1.64 -11.55 2.73
CA ALA A 94 -1.32 -10.32 2.03
C ALA A 94 -2.46 -9.87 1.10
N PRO A 95 -2.80 -8.58 1.09
CA PRO A 95 -3.71 -8.01 0.11
C PRO A 95 -3.03 -7.94 -1.26
N LYS A 96 -3.83 -7.83 -2.32
CA LYS A 96 -3.31 -7.70 -3.68
C LYS A 96 -2.58 -6.37 -3.87
N VAL A 97 -1.49 -6.37 -4.64
CA VAL A 97 -0.59 -5.23 -4.84
C VAL A 97 -0.78 -4.63 -6.23
N VAL A 98 -0.91 -3.30 -6.33
CA VAL A 98 -0.87 -2.59 -7.62
C VAL A 98 0.59 -2.24 -7.91
N LEU A 99 1.21 -2.97 -8.83
CA LEU A 99 2.66 -2.89 -9.05
C LEU A 99 3.09 -1.53 -9.58
N GLU A 100 2.35 -0.94 -10.53
CA GLU A 100 2.68 0.37 -11.10
C GLU A 100 2.56 1.54 -10.11
N ALA A 101 1.85 1.34 -9.00
CA ALA A 101 1.65 2.33 -7.94
C ALA A 101 2.44 2.00 -6.65
N THR A 102 3.31 0.97 -6.69
CA THR A 102 4.16 0.57 -5.57
C THR A 102 5.59 1.04 -5.78
N HIS A 103 6.16 1.76 -4.82
CA HIS A 103 7.45 2.42 -4.94
C HIS A 103 8.63 1.44 -5.03
N GLU A 104 9.64 1.74 -5.85
CA GLU A 104 10.80 0.86 -6.06
C GLU A 104 11.58 0.54 -4.77
N GLN A 105 11.61 1.46 -3.81
CA GLN A 105 12.28 1.26 -2.52
C GLN A 105 11.74 0.06 -1.72
N VAL A 106 10.52 -0.40 -2.00
CA VAL A 106 9.97 -1.63 -1.42
C VAL A 106 10.89 -2.84 -1.72
N LEU A 107 11.58 -2.83 -2.85
CA LEU A 107 12.50 -3.90 -3.27
C LEU A 107 13.73 -4.05 -2.37
N LYS A 108 14.02 -3.08 -1.50
CA LYS A 108 15.06 -3.21 -0.47
C LYS A 108 14.69 -4.22 0.63
N LEU A 109 13.39 -4.50 0.79
CA LEU A 109 12.86 -5.36 1.86
C LEU A 109 12.04 -6.54 1.33
N VAL A 110 11.42 -6.40 0.16
CA VAL A 110 10.53 -7.41 -0.43
C VAL A 110 11.01 -7.79 -1.83
N PRO A 111 11.24 -9.08 -2.13
CA PRO A 111 11.64 -9.48 -3.48
C PRO A 111 10.51 -9.23 -4.48
N LEU A 112 10.84 -8.75 -5.68
CA LEU A 112 9.85 -8.45 -6.74
C LEU A 112 8.92 -9.63 -7.03
N GLN A 113 9.42 -10.86 -6.95
CA GLN A 113 8.61 -12.06 -7.16
C GLN A 113 7.47 -12.20 -6.15
N ALA A 114 7.67 -11.82 -4.89
CA ALA A 114 6.62 -11.84 -3.87
C ALA A 114 5.51 -10.83 -4.19
N LEU A 115 5.90 -9.63 -4.65
CA LEU A 115 4.94 -8.62 -5.11
C LEU A 115 4.17 -9.11 -6.34
N LYS A 116 4.86 -9.69 -7.33
CA LYS A 116 4.23 -10.23 -8.56
C LYS A 116 3.25 -11.35 -8.28
N ARG A 117 3.56 -12.28 -7.37
CA ARG A 117 2.64 -13.36 -6.95
C ARG A 117 1.36 -12.82 -6.30
N ASN A 118 1.44 -11.64 -5.69
CA ASN A 118 0.32 -10.96 -5.07
C ASN A 118 -0.21 -9.81 -5.93
N ALA A 119 0.13 -9.72 -7.22
CA ALA A 119 -0.31 -8.62 -8.06
C ALA A 119 -1.84 -8.59 -8.18
N PHE A 120 -2.40 -7.37 -8.12
CA PHE A 120 -3.75 -7.09 -8.55
C PHE A 120 -3.73 -6.95 -10.07
N ASP A 121 -4.16 -7.99 -10.78
CA ASP A 121 -4.28 -7.91 -12.22
C ASP A 121 -5.43 -6.99 -12.61
N MET A 122 -5.12 -5.91 -13.33
CA MET A 122 -6.11 -5.10 -14.03
C MET A 122 -6.20 -5.58 -15.48
N HIS A 123 -6.62 -6.83 -15.68
CA HIS A 123 -6.99 -7.34 -17.01
C HIS A 123 -8.50 -7.32 -17.16
#